data_AF-A0A7C5W1R8-F1
#
_entry.id   AF-A0A7C5W1R8-F1
#
_cell.length_a   1.000
_cell.length_b   1.000
_cell.length_c   1.000
_cell.angle_alpha   90.00
_cell.angle_beta   90.00
_cell.angle_gamma   90.00
#
_symmetry.space_group_name_H-M   'P 1'
#
loop_
_entity.id
_entity.type
_entity.pdbx_description
1 polymer ?
#
loop_
_entity_poly.entity_id
_entity_poly.type
_entity_poly.pdbx_seq_one_letter_code
_entity_poly.pdbx_strand_id
1 'polypeptide(L)'
;MSAKMIIFGDDAMQELLKGVTILTEAVRSTLGPRGRNVIIDKSFGSPQVTKDGVTVAKEIELENKWQNMGAQMVKEVASKTSDVAGDGTTTATVLAHSIFKEGLKYVAAGHNPMDIKRGIDKGVEIVVEELAKMAKECRDKKEISHVGTISANGDEAIGKIIADAMDKVGKEGVITVEEAKGIETVLEHVEG
;
A
#
# COMPACT_ATOMS: atom_id res chain seq x y z
N MET A 1 22.06 -22.90 -19.14
CA MET A 1 21.70 -21.80 -18.22
C MET A 1 22.28 -20.51 -18.77
N SER A 2 21.53 -19.42 -18.78
CA SER A 2 22.06 -18.11 -19.16
C SER A 2 23.06 -17.62 -18.11
N ALA A 3 24.08 -16.87 -18.55
CA ALA A 3 25.05 -16.27 -17.65
C ALA A 3 24.37 -15.31 -16.65
N LYS A 4 24.84 -15.31 -15.40
CA LYS A 4 24.35 -14.41 -14.34
C LYS A 4 25.25 -13.18 -14.28
N MET A 5 24.64 -12.00 -14.24
CA MET A 5 25.35 -10.77 -13.88
C MET A 5 25.35 -10.64 -12.36
N ILE A 6 26.41 -10.06 -11.80
CA ILE A 6 26.55 -9.84 -10.36
C ILE A 6 27.12 -8.43 -10.15
N ILE A 7 26.50 -7.68 -9.25
CA ILE A 7 26.89 -6.33 -8.83
C ILE A 7 27.06 -6.31 -7.31
N PHE A 8 27.97 -5.49 -6.79
CA PHE A 8 28.35 -5.49 -5.38
C PHE A 8 28.38 -4.07 -4.81
N GLY A 9 28.39 -4.00 -3.48
CA GLY A 9 28.66 -2.76 -2.73
C GLY A 9 27.66 -1.65 -3.04
N ASP A 10 28.19 -0.42 -3.08
CA ASP A 10 27.39 0.78 -3.23
C ASP A 10 26.69 0.85 -4.59
N ASP A 11 27.33 0.40 -5.67
CA ASP A 11 26.73 0.40 -7.01
C ASP A 11 25.44 -0.44 -7.04
N ALA A 12 25.45 -1.60 -6.37
CA ALA A 12 24.26 -2.43 -6.23
C ALA A 12 23.14 -1.69 -5.48
N MET A 13 23.49 -1.06 -4.35
CA MET A 13 22.52 -0.35 -3.51
C MET A 13 21.93 0.88 -4.21
N GLN A 14 22.73 1.60 -5.00
CA GLN A 14 22.26 2.74 -5.78
C GLN A 14 21.30 2.32 -6.89
N GLU A 15 21.57 1.22 -7.60
CA GLU A 15 20.64 0.69 -8.60
C GLU A 15 19.32 0.23 -7.96
N LEU A 16 19.37 -0.43 -6.80
CA LEU A 16 18.17 -0.78 -6.04
C LEU A 16 17.38 0.47 -5.63
N LEU A 17 18.06 1.48 -5.09
CA LEU A 17 17.42 2.74 -4.66
C LEU A 17 16.75 3.48 -5.81
N LYS A 18 17.35 3.50 -7.00
CA LYS A 18 16.72 4.07 -8.20
C LYS A 18 15.40 3.38 -8.51
N GLY A 19 15.39 2.04 -8.50
CA GLY A 19 14.18 1.25 -8.70
C GLY A 19 13.08 1.54 -7.68
N VAL A 20 13.43 1.52 -6.39
CA VAL A 20 12.50 1.87 -5.29
C VAL A 20 11.97 3.29 -5.44
N THR A 21 12.82 4.23 -5.84
CA THR A 21 12.44 5.64 -6.04
C THR A 21 11.44 5.77 -7.18
N ILE A 22 11.64 5.10 -8.32
CA ILE A 22 10.71 5.15 -9.45
C ILE A 22 9.32 4.64 -9.05
N LEU A 23 9.26 3.47 -8.38
CA LEU A 23 8.01 2.94 -7.85
C LEU A 23 7.34 3.94 -6.89
N THR A 24 8.11 4.47 -5.95
CA THR A 24 7.56 5.36 -4.91
C THR A 24 7.06 6.67 -5.48
N GLU A 25 7.77 7.30 -6.41
CA GLU A 25 7.35 8.55 -7.04
C GLU A 25 6.06 8.37 -7.87
N ALA A 26 5.89 7.22 -8.52
CA ALA A 26 4.64 6.90 -9.22
C ALA A 26 3.47 6.77 -8.24
N VAL A 27 3.61 5.93 -7.21
CA VAL A 27 2.52 5.60 -6.29
C VAL A 27 2.20 6.76 -5.34
N ARG A 28 3.20 7.49 -4.82
CA ARG A 28 2.98 8.61 -3.87
C ARG A 28 2.13 9.73 -4.43
N SER A 29 2.10 9.89 -5.76
CA SER A 29 1.29 10.91 -6.43
C SER A 29 -0.22 10.70 -6.20
N THR A 30 -0.61 9.46 -5.87
CA THR A 30 -2.00 9.05 -5.62
C THR A 30 -2.42 9.11 -4.15
N LEU A 31 -1.49 9.39 -3.22
CA LEU A 31 -1.76 9.30 -1.79
C LEU A 31 -2.75 10.38 -1.30
N GLY A 32 -3.78 9.93 -0.59
CA GLY A 32 -4.73 10.78 0.13
C GLY A 32 -5.82 11.43 -0.74
N PRO A 33 -6.70 12.25 -0.16
CA PRO A 33 -7.89 12.79 -0.84
C PRO A 33 -7.55 13.78 -1.97
N ARG A 34 -6.31 14.30 -1.99
CA ARG A 34 -5.79 15.18 -3.05
C ARG A 34 -4.83 14.44 -4.00
N GLY A 35 -4.89 13.11 -4.02
CA GLY A 35 -4.18 12.28 -4.98
C GLY A 35 -4.43 12.74 -6.42
N ARG A 36 -3.36 12.82 -7.19
CA ARG A 36 -3.37 13.17 -8.61
C ARG A 36 -3.63 11.91 -9.45
N ASN A 37 -4.14 12.14 -10.65
CA ASN A 37 -4.36 11.07 -11.60
C ASN A 37 -3.01 10.56 -12.15
N VAL A 38 -2.91 9.24 -12.26
CA VAL A 38 -1.86 8.56 -13.02
C VAL A 38 -2.52 8.01 -14.29
N ILE A 39 -1.83 8.21 -15.42
CA ILE A 39 -2.25 7.74 -16.73
C ILE A 39 -1.40 6.52 -17.06
N ILE A 40 -2.07 5.39 -17.31
CA ILE A 40 -1.45 4.11 -17.63
C ILE A 40 -1.81 3.78 -19.08
N ASP A 41 -0.80 3.49 -19.88
CA ASP A 41 -1.00 3.07 -21.27
C ASP A 41 -1.66 1.70 -21.35
N LYS A 42 -2.46 1.47 -22.39
CA LYS A 42 -3.08 0.19 -22.69
C LYS A 42 -2.75 -0.19 -24.12
N SER A 43 -2.36 -1.44 -24.33
CA SER A 43 -2.00 -1.94 -25.67
C SER A 43 -3.11 -1.79 -26.72
N PHE A 44 -4.37 -1.68 -26.28
CA PHE A 44 -5.52 -1.40 -27.13
C PHE A 44 -6.51 -0.47 -26.42
N GLY A 45 -7.11 0.46 -27.17
CA GLY A 45 -8.15 1.36 -26.68
C GLY A 45 -7.61 2.66 -26.07
N SER A 46 -8.37 3.24 -25.15
CA SER A 46 -7.99 4.46 -24.43
C SER A 46 -7.12 4.15 -23.20
N PRO A 47 -6.24 5.08 -22.79
CA PRO A 47 -5.42 4.90 -21.60
C PRO A 47 -6.31 4.83 -20.34
N GLN A 48 -5.83 4.10 -19.34
CA GLN A 48 -6.49 4.03 -18.05
C GLN A 48 -6.05 5.20 -17.17
N VAL A 49 -7.02 5.94 -16.62
CA VAL A 49 -6.77 7.01 -15.66
C VAL A 49 -7.20 6.52 -14.29
N THR A 50 -6.28 6.53 -13.32
CA THR A 50 -6.56 6.03 -11.97
C THR A 50 -5.93 6.92 -10.89
N LYS A 51 -6.52 6.88 -9.70
CA LYS A 51 -5.95 7.40 -8.45
C LYS A 51 -5.67 6.29 -7.43
N ASP A 52 -5.80 5.03 -7.84
CA ASP A 52 -5.51 3.90 -6.97
C ASP A 52 -4.02 3.55 -7.05
N GLY A 53 -3.32 3.72 -5.93
CA GLY A 53 -1.90 3.40 -5.81
C GLY A 53 -1.60 1.92 -5.99
N VAL A 54 -2.53 1.01 -5.65
CA VAL A 54 -2.35 -0.43 -5.84
C VAL A 54 -2.34 -0.76 -7.33
N THR A 55 -3.29 -0.22 -8.09
CA THR A 55 -3.32 -0.33 -9.55
C THR A 55 -2.04 0.23 -10.16
N VAL A 56 -1.58 1.41 -9.73
CA VAL A 56 -0.33 2.01 -10.25
C VAL A 56 0.88 1.13 -9.94
N ALA A 57 1.00 0.61 -8.72
CA ALA A 57 2.14 -0.22 -8.32
C ALA A 57 2.24 -1.52 -9.14
N LYS A 58 1.09 -2.14 -9.49
CA LYS A 58 1.05 -3.38 -10.27
C LYS A 58 1.68 -3.22 -11.65
N GLU A 59 1.49 -2.08 -12.29
CA GLU A 59 1.98 -1.77 -13.64
C GLU A 59 3.46 -1.36 -13.68
N ILE A 60 4.11 -1.20 -12.52
CA ILE A 60 5.54 -0.87 -12.46
C ILE A 60 6.39 -2.12 -12.71
N GLU A 61 7.02 -2.14 -13.87
CA GLU A 61 8.09 -3.04 -14.26
C GLU A 61 9.19 -2.24 -14.98
N LEU A 62 10.44 -2.43 -14.58
CA LEU A 62 11.57 -1.65 -15.09
C LEU A 62 12.45 -2.48 -16.01
N GLU A 63 12.93 -1.89 -17.11
CA GLU A 63 13.82 -2.57 -18.07
C GLU A 63 15.16 -2.97 -17.43
N ASN A 64 15.73 -2.09 -16.62
CA ASN A 64 16.95 -2.39 -15.88
C ASN A 64 16.64 -3.42 -14.78
N LYS A 65 17.26 -4.60 -14.88
CA LYS A 65 17.01 -5.72 -13.97
C LYS A 65 17.29 -5.40 -12.50
N TRP A 66 18.33 -4.62 -12.22
CA TRP A 66 18.70 -4.26 -10.84
C TRP A 66 17.69 -3.30 -10.24
N GLN A 67 17.31 -2.27 -10.99
CA GLN A 67 16.26 -1.33 -10.58
C GLN A 67 14.93 -2.07 -10.42
N ASN A 68 14.58 -2.96 -11.35
CA ASN A 68 13.37 -3.75 -11.26
C ASN A 68 13.34 -4.59 -9.98
N MET A 69 14.45 -5.25 -9.63
CA MET A 69 14.55 -5.99 -8.37
C MET A 69 14.24 -5.10 -7.15
N GLY A 70 14.78 -3.87 -7.11
CA GLY A 70 14.46 -2.90 -6.06
C GLY A 70 12.97 -2.58 -5.98
N ALA A 71 12.36 -2.25 -7.12
CA ALA A 71 10.93 -1.97 -7.21
C ALA A 71 10.07 -3.18 -6.79
N GLN A 72 10.37 -4.38 -7.30
CA GLN A 72 9.62 -5.60 -6.98
C GLN A 72 9.70 -5.96 -5.49
N MET A 73 10.85 -5.78 -4.83
CA MET A 73 10.98 -6.04 -3.39
C MET A 73 10.03 -5.17 -2.55
N VAL A 74 9.96 -3.87 -2.84
CA VAL A 74 9.08 -2.96 -2.10
C VAL A 74 7.61 -3.21 -2.46
N LYS A 75 7.32 -3.48 -3.74
CA LYS A 75 5.96 -3.82 -4.18
C LYS A 75 5.39 -5.04 -3.44
N GLU A 76 6.18 -6.12 -3.33
CA GLU A 76 5.79 -7.36 -2.66
C GLU A 76 5.57 -7.19 -1.14
N VAL A 77 6.39 -6.37 -0.48
CA VAL A 77 6.21 -6.11 0.96
C VAL A 77 5.01 -5.18 1.19
N ALA A 78 4.82 -4.18 0.33
CA ALA A 78 3.70 -3.27 0.43
C ALA A 78 2.35 -3.97 0.13
N SER A 79 2.29 -4.90 -0.83
CA SER A 79 1.06 -5.65 -1.14
C SER A 79 0.58 -6.49 0.04
N LYS A 80 1.51 -7.10 0.80
CA LYS A 80 1.18 -7.85 2.03
C LYS A 80 0.51 -6.99 3.10
N THR A 81 0.76 -5.69 3.10
CA THR A 81 0.04 -4.76 3.99
C THR A 81 -1.44 -4.71 3.61
N SER A 82 -1.75 -4.61 2.31
CA SER A 82 -3.11 -4.68 1.79
C SER A 82 -3.79 -6.01 2.07
N ASP A 83 -3.06 -7.13 1.92
CA ASP A 83 -3.66 -8.46 2.07
C ASP A 83 -4.15 -8.73 3.49
N VAL A 84 -3.47 -8.18 4.50
CA VAL A 84 -3.81 -8.38 5.91
C VAL A 84 -4.69 -7.24 6.46
N ALA A 85 -4.38 -5.99 6.10
CA ALA A 85 -5.04 -4.81 6.66
C ALA A 85 -6.15 -4.21 5.75
N GLY A 86 -6.22 -4.62 4.48
CA GLY A 86 -7.18 -4.10 3.50
C GLY A 86 -6.80 -2.76 2.84
N ASP A 87 -5.85 -2.01 3.41
CA ASP A 87 -5.36 -0.72 2.92
C ASP A 87 -3.91 -0.49 3.39
N GLY A 88 -3.26 0.58 2.94
CA GLY A 88 -1.96 1.05 3.44
C GLY A 88 -0.79 0.80 2.50
N THR A 89 -1.01 0.16 1.34
CA THR A 89 0.04 -0.14 0.35
C THR A 89 0.86 1.09 -0.05
N THR A 90 0.20 2.22 -0.32
CA THR A 90 0.88 3.47 -0.70
C THR A 90 1.71 4.02 0.47
N THR A 91 1.17 4.00 1.68
CA THR A 91 1.85 4.46 2.88
C THR A 91 3.09 3.60 3.18
N ALA A 92 2.96 2.27 3.11
CA ALA A 92 4.07 1.34 3.28
C ALA A 92 5.19 1.60 2.27
N THR A 93 4.84 1.84 1.00
CA THR A 93 5.80 2.17 -0.06
C THR A 93 6.57 3.46 0.25
N VAL A 94 5.88 4.52 0.65
CA VAL A 94 6.49 5.82 0.99
C VAL A 94 7.42 5.72 2.20
N LEU A 95 7.02 4.96 3.23
CA LEU A 95 7.83 4.72 4.42
C LEU A 95 9.08 3.91 4.09
N ALA A 96 8.93 2.82 3.32
CA ALA A 96 10.04 1.96 2.91
C ALA A 96 11.10 2.75 2.14
N HIS A 97 10.69 3.60 1.20
CA HIS A 97 11.60 4.46 0.46
C HIS A 97 12.35 5.43 1.35
N SER A 98 11.65 6.10 2.27
CA SER A 98 12.24 7.08 3.18
C SER A 98 13.29 6.43 4.09
N ILE A 99 12.94 5.29 4.70
CA ILE A 99 13.84 4.53 5.58
C ILE A 99 15.06 4.03 4.81
N PHE A 100 14.85 3.44 3.63
CA PHE A 100 15.94 2.88 2.82
C PHE A 100 16.90 3.98 2.34
N LYS A 101 16.35 5.09 1.84
CA LYS A 101 17.14 6.23 1.36
C LYS A 101 18.02 6.83 2.46
N GLU A 102 17.47 7.08 3.65
CA GLU A 102 18.26 7.62 4.76
C GLU A 102 19.24 6.59 5.31
N GLY A 103 18.84 5.31 5.40
CA GLY A 103 19.72 4.22 5.81
C GLY A 103 20.96 4.10 4.93
N LEU A 104 20.79 4.18 3.60
CA LEU A 104 21.91 4.14 2.65
C LEU A 104 22.89 5.31 2.83
N LYS A 105 22.42 6.51 3.20
CA LYS A 105 23.32 7.64 3.49
C LYS A 105 24.22 7.36 4.69
N TYR A 106 23.68 6.77 5.75
CA TYR A 106 24.48 6.41 6.92
C TYR A 106 25.46 5.27 6.61
N VAL A 107 25.05 4.28 5.82
CA VAL A 107 25.96 3.23 5.36
C VAL A 107 27.10 3.82 4.54
N ALA A 108 26.82 4.73 3.60
CA ALA A 108 27.84 5.43 2.83
C ALA A 108 28.77 6.31 3.69
N ALA A 109 28.29 6.80 4.84
CA ALA A 109 29.10 7.50 5.83
C ALA A 109 29.95 6.57 6.72
N GLY A 110 29.93 5.25 6.47
CA GLY A 110 30.75 4.26 7.16
C GLY A 110 30.11 3.65 8.41
N HIS A 111 28.83 3.92 8.67
CA HIS A 111 28.11 3.27 9.77
C HIS A 111 27.80 1.81 9.45
N ASN A 112 27.79 0.96 10.48
CA ASN A 112 27.49 -0.46 10.34
C ASN A 112 26.01 -0.68 9.96
N PRO A 113 25.71 -1.30 8.79
CA PRO A 113 24.33 -1.56 8.36
C PRO A 113 23.52 -2.39 9.35
N MET A 114 24.18 -3.31 10.07
CA MET A 114 23.51 -4.17 11.04
C MET A 114 23.06 -3.39 12.28
N ASP A 115 23.84 -2.39 12.70
CA ASP A 115 23.48 -1.55 13.84
C ASP A 115 22.36 -0.57 13.47
N ILE A 116 22.41 -0.02 12.24
CA ILE A 116 21.30 0.79 11.69
C ILE A 116 20.02 -0.03 11.67
N LYS A 117 20.06 -1.26 11.13
CA LYS A 117 18.90 -2.16 11.11
C LYS A 117 18.36 -2.41 12.52
N ARG A 118 19.21 -2.76 13.49
CA ARG A 118 18.78 -2.99 14.88
C ARG A 118 18.14 -1.75 15.49
N GLY A 119 18.65 -0.57 15.18
CA GLY A 119 18.08 0.70 15.62
C GLY A 119 16.69 0.95 15.01
N ILE A 120 16.53 0.70 13.70
CA ILE A 120 15.23 0.77 13.01
C ILE A 120 14.25 -0.21 13.63
N ASP A 121 14.63 -1.48 13.81
CA ASP A 121 13.76 -2.52 14.36
C ASP A 121 13.23 -2.11 15.75
N LYS A 122 14.11 -1.64 16.65
CA LYS A 122 13.71 -1.12 17.97
C LYS A 122 12.81 0.11 17.89
N GLY A 123 13.09 1.02 16.96
CA GLY A 123 12.27 2.20 16.73
C GLY A 123 10.85 1.84 16.28
N VAL A 124 10.74 0.86 15.38
CA VAL A 124 9.45 0.34 14.91
C VAL A 124 8.67 -0.29 16.05
N GLU A 125 9.30 -1.11 16.90
CA GLU A 125 8.63 -1.71 18.07
C GLU A 125 7.99 -0.65 18.97
N ILE A 126 8.75 0.39 19.34
CA ILE A 126 8.26 1.47 20.20
C ILE A 126 7.10 2.23 19.52
N VAL A 127 7.24 2.54 18.22
CA VAL A 127 6.19 3.26 17.48
C VAL A 127 4.92 2.44 17.39
N VAL A 128 5.02 1.12 17.13
CA VAL A 128 3.86 0.22 17.08
C VAL A 128 3.16 0.14 18.44
N GLU A 129 3.92 0.03 19.53
CA GLU A 129 3.37 0.02 20.89
C GLU A 129 2.62 1.33 21.22
N GLU A 130 3.19 2.48 20.87
CA GLU A 130 2.54 3.77 21.10
C GLU A 130 1.31 3.96 20.20
N LEU A 131 1.35 3.53 18.94
CA LEU A 131 0.20 3.56 18.05
C LEU A 131 -0.96 2.71 18.60
N ALA A 132 -0.67 1.54 19.18
CA ALA A 132 -1.68 0.71 19.82
C ALA A 132 -2.31 1.39 21.04
N LYS A 133 -1.53 2.15 21.84
CA LYS A 133 -2.06 2.93 22.98
C LYS A 133 -2.92 4.12 22.52
N MET A 134 -2.60 4.72 21.39
CA MET A 134 -3.35 5.82 20.81
C MET A 134 -4.61 5.37 20.05
N ALA A 135 -4.69 4.09 19.70
CA ALA A 135 -5.79 3.53 18.93
C ALA A 135 -7.12 3.70 19.68
N LYS A 136 -8.14 4.12 18.93
CA LYS A 136 -9.52 4.19 19.42
C LYS A 136 -10.33 3.09 18.78
N GLU A 137 -10.96 2.27 19.60
CA GLU A 137 -11.79 1.19 19.12
C GLU A 137 -13.05 1.77 18.44
N CYS A 138 -13.28 1.41 17.17
CA CYS A 138 -14.51 1.78 16.48
C CYS A 138 -15.63 0.85 16.96
N ARG A 139 -16.54 1.39 17.77
CA ARG A 139 -17.67 0.63 18.33
C ARG A 139 -18.98 1.04 17.72
N ASP A 140 -19.11 2.31 17.38
CA ASP A 140 -20.36 2.85 16.93
C ASP A 140 -20.51 2.74 15.41
N LYS A 141 -21.72 2.45 14.96
CA LYS A 141 -22.09 2.41 13.53
C LYS A 141 -21.64 3.66 12.76
N LYS A 142 -21.69 4.82 13.41
CA LYS A 142 -21.24 6.09 12.84
C LYS A 142 -19.73 6.12 12.58
N GLU A 143 -18.93 5.55 13.48
CA GLU A 143 -17.48 5.45 13.32
C GLU A 143 -17.12 4.47 12.22
N ILE A 144 -17.78 3.30 12.19
CA ILE A 144 -17.61 2.29 11.12
C ILE A 144 -17.94 2.90 9.75
N SER A 145 -19.06 3.61 9.64
CA SER A 145 -19.43 4.30 8.40
C SER A 145 -18.37 5.31 7.99
N HIS A 146 -17.81 6.06 8.94
CA HIS A 146 -16.79 7.06 8.63
C HIS A 146 -15.49 6.43 8.12
N VAL A 147 -15.05 5.33 8.74
CA VAL A 147 -13.89 4.55 8.28
C VAL A 147 -14.13 4.03 6.87
N GLY A 148 -15.28 3.40 6.62
CA GLY A 148 -15.65 2.90 5.29
C GLY A 148 -15.68 4.00 4.23
N THR A 149 -16.21 5.19 4.56
CA THR A 149 -16.21 6.34 3.64
C THR A 149 -14.80 6.80 3.29
N ILE A 150 -13.88 6.88 4.26
CA ILE A 150 -12.50 7.28 3.99
C ILE A 150 -11.82 6.26 3.07
N SER A 151 -11.96 4.97 3.37
CA SER A 151 -11.39 3.88 2.54
C SER A 151 -11.99 3.83 1.14
N ALA A 152 -13.26 4.22 0.99
CA ALA A 152 -13.95 4.31 -0.30
C ALA A 152 -13.71 5.65 -1.04
N ASN A 153 -12.56 6.31 -0.82
CA ASN A 153 -12.21 7.58 -1.44
C ASN A 153 -13.23 8.72 -1.23
N GLY A 154 -13.89 8.73 -0.07
CA GLY A 154 -14.88 9.75 0.31
C GLY A 154 -16.32 9.41 -0.09
N ASP A 155 -16.61 8.17 -0.49
CA ASP A 155 -17.97 7.74 -0.82
C ASP A 155 -18.79 7.44 0.46
N GLU A 156 -19.74 8.34 0.77
CA GLU A 156 -20.63 8.19 1.92
C GLU A 156 -21.63 7.04 1.77
N ALA A 157 -22.06 6.71 0.54
CA ALA A 157 -23.01 5.64 0.30
C ALA A 157 -22.37 4.27 0.59
N ILE A 158 -21.11 4.09 0.15
CA ILE A 158 -20.33 2.88 0.44
C ILE A 158 -20.05 2.74 1.94
N GLY A 159 -19.64 3.82 2.61
CA GLY A 159 -19.43 3.78 4.06
C GLY A 159 -20.71 3.38 4.83
N LYS A 160 -21.85 3.94 4.41
CA LYS A 160 -23.15 3.64 5.04
C LYS A 160 -23.58 2.19 4.84
N ILE A 161 -23.48 1.65 3.62
CA ILE A 161 -23.92 0.27 3.35
C ILE A 161 -23.07 -0.76 4.08
N ILE A 162 -21.75 -0.53 4.22
CA ILE A 162 -20.85 -1.37 5.00
C ILE A 162 -21.26 -1.35 6.49
N ALA A 163 -21.54 -0.17 7.03
CA ALA A 163 -21.97 -0.03 8.42
C ALA A 163 -23.33 -0.72 8.67
N ASP A 164 -24.27 -0.64 7.73
CA ASP A 164 -25.54 -1.35 7.78
C ASP A 164 -25.36 -2.88 7.69
N ALA A 165 -24.42 -3.35 6.86
CA ALA A 165 -24.09 -4.77 6.74
C ALA A 165 -23.51 -5.33 8.04
N MET A 166 -22.48 -4.67 8.60
CA MET A 166 -21.84 -5.07 9.86
C MET A 166 -22.80 -5.06 11.06
N ASP A 167 -23.78 -4.15 11.07
CA ASP A 167 -24.82 -4.07 12.11
C ASP A 167 -25.78 -5.27 12.04
N LYS A 168 -26.05 -5.81 10.85
CA LYS A 168 -26.89 -7.00 10.65
C LYS A 168 -26.19 -8.31 11.03
N VAL A 169 -24.95 -8.52 10.57
CA VAL A 169 -24.23 -9.79 10.78
C VAL A 169 -23.34 -9.81 12.03
N GLY A 170 -23.15 -8.66 12.68
CA GLY A 170 -22.23 -8.48 13.79
C GLY A 170 -20.77 -8.26 13.35
N LYS A 171 -19.90 -7.84 14.28
CA LYS A 171 -18.50 -7.48 13.99
C LYS A 171 -17.66 -8.60 13.37
N GLU A 172 -17.98 -9.86 13.68
CA GLU A 172 -17.27 -11.04 13.15
C GLU A 172 -18.12 -11.80 12.12
N GLY A 173 -19.20 -11.21 11.64
CA GLY A 173 -20.04 -11.81 10.60
C GLY A 173 -19.38 -11.78 9.23
N VAL A 174 -19.78 -12.71 8.36
CA VAL A 174 -19.28 -12.79 6.98
C VAL A 174 -20.05 -11.81 6.11
N ILE A 175 -19.32 -10.97 5.37
CA ILE A 175 -19.87 -10.04 4.38
C ILE A 175 -19.31 -10.42 3.01
N THR A 176 -20.18 -10.61 2.03
CA THR A 176 -19.80 -10.83 0.63
C THR A 176 -20.30 -9.67 -0.22
N VAL A 177 -19.61 -9.42 -1.35
CA VAL A 177 -19.98 -8.38 -2.31
C VAL A 177 -20.12 -9.04 -3.68
N GLU A 178 -21.25 -8.82 -4.34
CA GLU A 178 -21.56 -9.36 -5.66
C GLU A 178 -21.97 -8.24 -6.62
N GLU A 179 -21.79 -8.45 -7.92
CA GLU A 179 -22.26 -7.52 -8.94
C GLU A 179 -23.79 -7.54 -9.05
N ALA A 180 -24.43 -6.39 -8.83
CA ALA A 180 -25.85 -6.25 -9.03
C ALA A 180 -26.23 -6.25 -10.52
N LYS A 181 -27.39 -6.82 -10.86
CA LYS A 181 -27.94 -6.78 -12.24
C LYS A 181 -28.52 -5.42 -12.62
N GLY A 182 -28.73 -4.53 -11.65
CA GLY A 182 -29.33 -3.21 -11.81
C GLY A 182 -28.42 -2.08 -11.32
N ILE A 183 -28.92 -0.86 -11.39
CA ILE A 183 -28.19 0.35 -10.96
C ILE A 183 -28.24 0.51 -9.42
N GLU A 184 -29.22 -0.10 -8.78
CA GLU A 184 -29.40 0.00 -7.32
C GLU A 184 -28.44 -0.92 -6.57
N THR A 185 -27.78 -0.37 -5.55
CA THR A 185 -27.02 -1.15 -4.57
C THR A 185 -27.96 -1.63 -3.48
N VAL A 186 -28.00 -2.94 -3.25
CA VAL A 186 -28.89 -3.58 -2.27
C VAL A 186 -28.08 -4.33 -1.21
N LEU A 187 -28.65 -4.43 -0.01
CA LEU A 187 -28.09 -5.21 1.10
C LEU A 187 -29.05 -6.33 1.46
N GLU A 188 -28.72 -7.55 1.05
CA GLU A 188 -29.47 -8.77 1.37
C GLU A 188 -28.76 -9.56 2.48
N HIS A 189 -29.54 -10.17 3.36
CA HIS A 189 -29.03 -11.09 4.38
C HIS A 189 -29.55 -12.48 4.05
N VAL A 190 -28.63 -13.42 3.85
CA VAL A 190 -28.92 -14.82 3.58
C VAL A 190 -28.46 -15.66 4.77
N GLU A 191 -29.20 -16.72 5.10
CA GLU A 191 -28.74 -17.71 6.08
C GLU A 191 -27.72 -18.62 5.40
N GLY A 192 -26.48 -18.62 5.89
CA GLY A 192 -25.35 -19.38 5.36
C GLY A 192 -24.40 -19.83 6.45
#